data_AF-A0A2V8P1U2-F1
#
_entry.id   AF-A0A2V8P1U2-F1
#
_cell.length_a   1.000
_cell.length_b   1.000
_cell.length_c   1.000
_cell.angle_alpha   90.00
_cell.angle_beta   90.00
_cell.angle_gamma   90.00
#
_symmetry.space_group_name_H-M   'P 1'
#
loop_
_entity.id
_entity.type
_entity.pdbx_description
1 polymer ?
#
loop_
_entity_poly.entity_id
_entity_poly.type
_entity_poly.pdbx_seq_one_letter_code
_entity_poly.pdbx_strand_id
1 'polypeptide(L)'
;MAYTEFSDAVLGFNGEAVLYCQGISDAVARGYATDYARLLAHRARGIEAQQPRIPTGLFEPNRNLIRSTLDRMYEKYFRGA
;
A
#
# COMPACT_ATOMS: atom_id res chain seq x y z
N MET A 1 -0.87 25.67 -4.38
CA MET A 1 -1.88 24.95 -3.58
C MET A 1 -1.81 23.42 -3.78
N ALA A 2 -1.43 22.92 -4.96
CA ALA A 2 -1.34 21.46 -5.24
C ALA A 2 -0.36 20.63 -4.38
N TYR A 3 0.72 21.20 -3.84
CA TYR A 3 1.70 20.43 -3.03
C TYR A 3 1.15 19.98 -1.68
N THR A 4 0.30 20.80 -1.05
CA THR A 4 -0.30 20.50 0.25
C THR A 4 -1.32 19.38 0.12
N GLU A 5 -2.20 19.44 -0.88
CA GLU A 5 -3.21 18.39 -1.15
C GLU A 5 -2.56 17.04 -1.45
N PHE A 6 -1.46 17.03 -2.22
CA PHE A 6 -0.70 15.81 -2.47
C PHE A 6 -0.06 15.26 -1.19
N SER A 7 0.50 16.14 -0.34
CA SER A 7 1.07 15.74 0.94
C SER A 7 0.02 15.15 1.88
N ASP A 8 -1.18 15.75 1.91
CA ASP A 8 -2.32 15.26 2.71
C ASP A 8 -2.84 13.92 2.19
N ALA A 9 -2.91 13.72 0.87
CA ALA A 9 -3.27 12.44 0.27
C ALA A 9 -2.27 11.33 0.65
N VAL A 10 -0.97 11.63 0.63
CA VAL A 10 0.07 10.69 1.07
C VAL A 10 -0.03 10.38 2.55
N LEU A 11 -0.28 11.38 3.40
CA LEU A 11 -0.47 11.17 4.84
C LEU A 11 -1.72 10.32 5.13
N GLY A 12 -2.84 10.61 4.45
CA GLY A 12 -4.07 9.85 4.57
C GLY A 12 -3.90 8.39 4.14
N PHE A 13 -3.30 8.16 2.96
CA PHE A 13 -2.99 6.82 2.48
C PHE A 13 -2.10 6.06 3.46
N ASN A 14 -1.00 6.67 3.92
CA ASN A 14 -0.08 6.02 4.85
C ASN A 14 -0.76 5.70 6.19
N GLY A 15 -1.63 6.58 6.70
CA GLY A 15 -2.37 6.34 7.93
C GLY A 15 -3.24 5.08 7.84
N GLU A 16 -4.03 4.96 6.77
CA GLU A 16 -4.91 3.80 6.57
C GLU A 16 -4.12 2.52 6.26
N ALA A 17 -3.10 2.61 5.39
CA ALA A 17 -2.29 1.46 4.99
C ALA A 17 -1.46 0.90 6.15
N VAL A 18 -0.91 1.75 7.02
CA VAL A 18 -0.15 1.30 8.21
C VAL A 18 -1.04 0.52 9.17
N LEU A 19 -2.25 1.03 9.45
CA LEU A 19 -3.21 0.34 10.32
C LEU A 19 -3.62 -1.01 9.74
N TYR A 20 -3.89 -1.06 8.44
CA TYR A 20 -4.18 -2.31 7.74
C TYR A 20 -3.04 -3.32 7.89
N CYS A 21 -1.80 -2.92 7.62
CA CYS A 21 -0.64 -3.80 7.72
C CYS A 21 -0.44 -4.30 9.17
N GLN A 22 -0.62 -3.44 10.17
CA GLN A 22 -0.51 -3.82 11.58
C GLN A 22 -1.59 -4.82 12.02
N GLY A 23 -2.78 -4.78 11.40
CA GLY A 23 -3.86 -5.74 11.65
C GLY A 23 -3.62 -7.15 11.12
N ILE A 24 -2.57 -7.36 10.32
CA ILE A 24 -2.23 -8.69 9.77
C ILE A 24 -1.37 -9.45 10.78
N SER A 25 -1.93 -10.53 11.34
CA SER A 25 -1.23 -11.37 12.33
C SER A 25 -0.08 -12.18 11.74
N ASP A 26 -0.23 -12.67 10.51
CA ASP A 26 0.82 -13.44 9.83
C ASP A 26 2.00 -12.52 9.45
N ALA A 27 3.19 -12.86 9.92
CA ALA A 27 4.37 -12.00 9.76
C ALA A 27 4.80 -11.86 8.28
N VAL A 28 4.64 -12.92 7.49
CA VAL A 28 5.02 -12.93 6.07
C VAL A 28 4.05 -12.05 5.26
N ALA A 29 2.75 -12.23 5.49
CA ALA A 29 1.69 -11.42 4.89
C ALA A 29 1.81 -9.94 5.29
N ARG A 30 2.10 -9.65 6.55
CA ARG A 30 2.32 -8.27 7.04
C ARG A 30 3.55 -7.61 6.40
N GLY A 31 4.66 -8.34 6.30
CA GLY A 31 5.86 -7.85 5.62
C GLY A 31 5.57 -7.52 4.16
N TYR A 32 4.93 -8.44 3.46
CA TYR A 32 4.50 -8.23 2.08
C TYR A 32 3.53 -7.05 1.91
N ALA A 33 2.54 -6.90 2.80
CA ALA A 33 1.62 -5.77 2.79
C ALA A 33 2.34 -4.43 3.00
N THR A 34 3.31 -4.40 3.92
CA THR A 34 4.13 -3.21 4.18
C THR A 34 4.95 -2.80 2.96
N ASP A 35 5.59 -3.77 2.30
CA ASP A 35 6.38 -3.52 1.10
C ASP A 35 5.51 -3.06 -0.07
N TYR A 36 4.32 -3.64 -0.21
CA TYR A 36 3.36 -3.24 -1.25
C TYR A 36 2.79 -1.84 -1.00
N ALA A 37 2.47 -1.49 0.25
CA ALA A 37 2.05 -0.13 0.60
C ALA A 37 3.15 0.90 0.31
N ARG A 38 4.42 0.58 0.60
CA ARG A 38 5.56 1.44 0.25
C ARG A 38 5.69 1.63 -1.26
N LEU A 39 5.57 0.55 -2.04
CA LEU A 39 5.57 0.65 -3.51
C LEU A 39 4.51 1.65 -3.99
N LEU A 40 3.28 1.56 -3.48
CA LEU A 40 2.19 2.45 -3.87
C LEU A 40 2.48 3.91 -3.48
N ALA A 41 2.95 4.17 -2.25
CA ALA A 41 3.36 5.51 -1.84
C ALA A 41 4.51 6.09 -2.69
N HIS A 42 5.48 5.26 -3.10
CA HIS A 42 6.55 5.67 -4.02
C HIS A 42 6.00 6.01 -5.41
N ARG A 43 5.08 5.19 -5.95
CA ARG A 43 4.40 5.47 -7.22
C ARG A 43 3.63 6.78 -7.20
N ALA A 44 2.91 7.08 -6.12
CA ALA A 44 2.24 8.36 -5.96
C ALA A 44 3.23 9.53 -6.07
N ARG A 45 4.44 9.36 -5.53
CA ARG A 45 5.53 10.37 -5.57
C ARG A 45 6.31 10.41 -6.88
N GLY A 46 5.92 9.62 -7.89
CA GLY A 46 6.66 9.51 -9.16
C GLY A 46 8.01 8.80 -9.02
N ILE A 47 8.23 8.06 -7.94
CA ILE A 47 9.47 7.31 -7.70
C ILE A 47 9.29 5.91 -8.27
N GLU A 48 10.17 5.51 -9.19
CA GLU A 48 10.22 4.14 -9.68
C GLU A 48 10.62 3.21 -8.53
N ALA A 49 9.69 2.33 -8.15
CA ALA A 49 9.91 1.31 -7.13
C ALA A 49 9.64 -0.07 -7.72
N GLN A 50 10.53 -1.01 -7.38
CA GLN A 50 10.40 -2.40 -7.82
C GLN A 50 9.20 -3.07 -7.15
N GLN A 51 8.57 -3.99 -7.86
CA GLN A 51 7.47 -4.76 -7.31
C GLN A 51 7.99 -5.68 -6.18
N PRO A 52 7.31 -5.74 -5.01
CA PRO A 52 7.71 -6.62 -3.93
C PRO A 52 7.81 -8.06 -4.40
N ARG A 53 8.91 -8.72 -4.02
CA ARG A 53 9.08 -10.15 -4.25
C ARG A 53 7.93 -10.90 -3.57
N ILE A 54 7.36 -11.88 -4.27
CA ILE A 54 6.36 -12.77 -3.69
C ILE A 54 7.08 -13.69 -2.69
N PRO A 55 6.76 -13.64 -1.39
CA PRO A 55 7.43 -14.48 -0.41
C PRO A 55 6.89 -15.91 -0.47
N THR A 56 7.77 -16.88 -0.18
CA THR A 56 7.38 -18.29 -0.01
C THR A 56 6.35 -18.41 1.11
N GLY A 57 5.27 -19.13 0.88
CA GLY A 57 4.19 -19.28 1.86
C GLY A 57 3.05 -18.28 1.73
N LEU A 58 3.24 -17.18 0.99
CA LEU A 58 2.16 -16.23 0.70
C LEU A 58 1.52 -16.49 -0.65
N PHE A 59 0.66 -17.50 -0.65
CA PHE A 59 -0.08 -17.92 -1.82
C PHE A 59 -1.38 -17.13 -2.00
N GLU A 60 -2.02 -17.35 -3.13
CA GLU A 60 -3.40 -16.92 -3.33
C GLU A 60 -4.33 -17.79 -2.50
N PRO A 61 -5.45 -17.24 -1.99
CA PRO A 61 -6.01 -15.92 -2.28
C PRO A 61 -5.42 -14.76 -1.46
N ASN A 62 -4.70 -15.06 -0.37
CA ASN A 62 -4.27 -14.06 0.63
C ASN A 62 -3.46 -12.91 0.01
N ARG A 63 -2.55 -13.22 -0.92
CA ARG A 63 -1.78 -12.20 -1.65
C ARG A 63 -2.66 -11.24 -2.44
N ASN A 64 -3.68 -11.75 -3.13
CA ASN A 64 -4.56 -10.94 -3.97
C ASN A 64 -5.49 -10.08 -3.14
N LEU A 65 -5.92 -10.58 -1.97
CA LEU A 65 -6.68 -9.78 -1.01
C LEU A 65 -5.85 -8.58 -0.52
N ILE A 66 -4.59 -8.81 -0.13
CA ILE A 66 -3.69 -7.72 0.31
C ILE A 66 -3.52 -6.66 -0.78
N ARG A 67 -3.21 -7.09 -2.01
CA ARG A 67 -3.07 -6.17 -3.16
C ARG A 67 -4.35 -5.38 -3.38
N SER A 68 -5.49 -6.06 -3.52
CA SER A 68 -6.77 -5.43 -3.81
C SER A 68 -7.19 -4.44 -2.72
N THR A 69 -6.97 -4.74 -1.44
CA THR A 69 -7.26 -3.82 -0.35
C THR A 69 -6.39 -2.56 -0.42
N LEU A 70 -5.07 -2.72 -0.61
CA LEU A 70 -4.15 -1.59 -0.71
C LEU A 70 -4.35 -0.76 -1.98
N ASP A 71 -4.69 -1.40 -3.11
CA ASP A 71 -5.02 -0.71 -4.35
C ASP A 71 -6.29 0.14 -4.19
N ARG A 72 -7.32 -0.36 -3.51
CA ARG A 72 -8.53 0.44 -3.20
C ARG A 72 -8.23 1.65 -2.32
N MET A 73 -7.38 1.48 -1.31
CA MET A 73 -6.92 2.61 -0.48
C MET A 73 -6.16 3.62 -1.33
N TYR A 74 -5.25 3.15 -2.18
CA TYR A 74 -4.51 4.02 -3.09
C TYR A 74 -5.44 4.80 -4.03
N GLU A 75 -6.43 4.14 -4.63
CA GLU A 75 -7.40 4.78 -5.50
C GLU A 75 -8.21 5.85 -4.78
N LYS A 76 -8.64 5.57 -3.55
CA LYS A 76 -9.37 6.53 -2.70
C LYS A 76 -8.57 7.84 -2.49
N TYR A 77 -7.26 7.77 -2.29
CA TYR A 77 -6.43 8.94 -1.99
C TYR A 77 -5.83 9.63 -3.22
N PHE A 78 -5.56 8.89 -4.30
CA PHE A 78 -4.79 9.41 -5.44
C PHE A 78 -5.53 9.39 -6.79
N ARG A 79 -6.72 8.76 -6.87
CA ARG A 79 -7.57 8.75 -8.08
C ARG A 79 -8.99 9.25 -7.84
N GLY A 80 -9.40 9.42 -6.59
CA GLY A 80 -10.72 9.90 -6.18
C GLY A 80 -10.76 11.36 -5.68
N ALA A 81 -9.71 12.15 -5.92
CA ALA A 81 -9.63 13.58 -5.61
C ALA A 81 -9.41 14.39 -6.90
#